data_AF-A0A3R7SHR2-F1
#
_entry.id   AF-A0A3R7SHR2-F1
#
_cell.length_a   1.000
_cell.length_b   1.000
_cell.length_c   1.000
_cell.angle_alpha   90.00
_cell.angle_beta   90.00
_cell.angle_gamma   90.00
#
_symmetry.space_group_name_H-M   'P 1'
#
loop_
_entity.id
_entity.type
_entity.pdbx_description
1 polymer ?
#
loop_
_entity_poly.entity_id
_entity_poly.type
_entity_poly.pdbx_seq_one_letter_code
_entity_poly.pdbx_strand_id
1 'polypeptide(L)'
;MQANENMECTTQRQSGFHFLGKDYYEIVKYLGLDRFTISISRNRKDIIHNQKQVDLSTPNKNLANTKNVHFLELIITNSKNYPNVFHCSWRHRIKEDKISDNNYECIEQKDKKDLFSLDYNGNFSYSSTFKMVKKNSRNTLHSIFGECKKIKM
;
A
#
# COMPACT_ATOMS: atom_id res chain seq x y z
N MET A 1 -17.32 13.91 -5.98
CA MET A 1 -16.06 13.98 -5.22
C MET A 1 -15.56 12.56 -5.07
N GLN A 2 -14.35 12.24 -5.52
CA GLN A 2 -13.79 10.90 -5.27
C GLN A 2 -13.55 10.77 -3.77
N ALA A 3 -14.19 9.77 -3.15
CA ALA A 3 -14.04 9.51 -1.73
C ALA A 3 -12.64 8.93 -1.50
N ASN A 4 -11.75 9.74 -0.92
CA ASN A 4 -10.47 9.26 -0.45
C ASN A 4 -10.71 8.40 0.80
N GLU A 5 -10.20 7.18 0.80
CA GLU A 5 -10.20 6.33 1.98
C GLU A 5 -8.97 6.65 2.82
N ASN A 6 -9.19 7.21 4.00
CA ASN A 6 -8.12 7.56 4.93
C ASN A 6 -7.99 6.49 6.02
N MET A 7 -6.75 6.10 6.31
CA MET A 7 -6.44 5.10 7.33
C MET A 7 -5.30 5.58 8.22
N GLU A 8 -5.36 5.24 9.50
CA GLU A 8 -4.25 5.37 10.44
C GLU A 8 -3.51 4.03 10.52
N CYS A 9 -2.21 4.05 10.29
CA CYS A 9 -1.34 2.89 10.26
C CYS A 9 -0.38 2.90 11.44
N THR A 10 -0.16 1.71 12.02
CA THR A 10 0.82 1.50 13.10
C THR A 10 1.74 0.35 12.74
N THR A 11 3.05 0.58 12.80
CA THR A 11 4.06 -0.47 12.61
C THR A 11 4.08 -1.39 13.83
N GLN A 12 4.06 -2.70 13.60
CA GLN A 12 4.04 -3.71 14.66
C GLN A 12 5.32 -4.57 14.68
N ARG A 13 5.89 -4.87 13.52
CA ARG A 13 7.05 -5.75 13.38
C ARG A 13 7.90 -5.39 12.17
N GLN A 14 9.08 -6.00 12.08
CA GLN A 14 10.06 -5.68 11.06
C GLN A 14 10.90 -6.92 10.67
N SER A 15 11.51 -6.89 9.48
CA SER A 15 12.40 -7.94 8.96
C SER A 15 13.61 -7.33 8.23
N GLY A 16 14.73 -8.04 8.25
CA GLY A 16 15.96 -7.64 7.55
C GLY A 16 16.80 -6.57 8.29
N PHE A 17 16.39 -6.14 9.48
CA PHE A 17 17.10 -5.10 10.27
C PHE A 17 18.23 -5.64 11.16
N HIS A 18 18.46 -6.96 11.19
CA HIS A 18 19.43 -7.59 12.10
C HIS A 18 20.88 -7.06 11.96
N PHE A 19 21.22 -6.51 10.79
CA PHE A 19 22.55 -5.96 10.51
C PHE A 19 22.76 -4.51 10.96
N LEU A 20 21.70 -3.79 11.35
CA LEU A 20 21.77 -2.36 11.69
C LEU A 20 22.01 -2.08 13.18
N GLY A 21 22.18 -3.12 14.00
CA GLY A 21 22.32 -2.95 15.46
C GLY A 21 21.00 -2.49 16.10
N LYS A 22 21.02 -2.24 17.41
CA LYS A 22 19.84 -1.94 18.25
C LYS A 22 19.08 -0.64 17.89
N ASP A 23 19.42 0.03 16.79
CA ASP A 23 18.93 1.36 16.37
C ASP A 23 17.63 1.31 15.55
N TYR A 24 16.86 0.22 15.63
CA TYR A 24 15.65 0.00 14.83
C TYR A 24 14.52 1.01 15.13
N TYR A 25 14.30 1.29 16.42
CA TYR A 25 13.34 2.32 16.84
C TYR A 25 13.74 3.66 16.25
N GLU A 26 15.03 3.94 16.16
CA GLU A 26 15.53 5.17 15.57
C GLU A 26 15.26 5.23 14.06
N ILE A 27 15.32 4.12 13.33
CA ILE A 27 15.00 4.09 11.89
C ILE A 27 13.51 4.31 11.66
N VAL A 28 12.63 3.56 12.34
CA VAL A 28 11.18 3.70 12.20
C VAL A 28 10.73 5.12 12.60
N LYS A 29 11.29 5.64 13.71
CA LYS A 29 11.08 7.01 14.17
C LYS A 29 11.65 8.05 13.20
N TYR A 30 12.83 7.81 12.63
CA TYR A 30 13.45 8.68 11.63
C TYR A 30 12.63 8.75 10.34
N LEU A 31 12.05 7.65 9.90
CA LEU A 31 11.18 7.63 8.72
C LEU A 31 9.81 8.24 9.01
N GLY A 32 9.44 8.33 10.29
CA GLY A 32 8.12 8.77 10.73
C GLY A 32 7.03 7.74 10.40
N LEU A 33 7.39 6.46 10.38
CA LEU A 33 6.51 5.34 10.02
C LEU A 33 6.11 4.49 11.22
N ASP A 34 6.36 4.97 12.45
CA ASP A 34 5.87 4.32 13.67
C ASP A 34 4.33 4.37 13.72
N ARG A 35 3.80 5.59 13.58
CA ARG A 35 2.39 5.89 13.38
C ARG A 35 2.27 6.92 12.26
N PHE A 36 1.50 6.60 11.23
CA PHE A 36 1.38 7.42 10.03
C PHE A 36 -0.02 7.28 9.43
N THR A 37 -0.38 8.16 8.50
CA THR A 37 -1.65 8.05 7.79
C THR A 37 -1.42 7.71 6.33
N ILE A 38 -2.37 6.99 5.75
CA ILE A 38 -2.44 6.78 4.31
C ILE A 38 -3.77 7.29 3.77
N SER A 39 -3.72 7.81 2.55
CA SER A 39 -4.90 8.19 1.76
C SER A 39 -4.88 7.41 0.46
N ILE A 40 -5.98 6.71 0.19
CA ILE A 40 -6.18 5.91 -1.02
C ILE A 40 -7.19 6.64 -1.89
N SER A 41 -6.84 6.94 -3.14
CA SER A 41 -7.68 7.77 -4.01
C SER A 41 -9.04 7.14 -4.36
N ARG A 42 -9.14 5.81 -4.30
CA ARG A 42 -10.35 5.02 -4.56
C ARG A 42 -10.39 3.75 -3.70
N ASN A 43 -11.49 3.48 -3.02
CA ASN A 43 -11.64 2.24 -2.24
C ASN A 43 -11.97 1.03 -3.15
N ARG A 44 -11.66 -0.19 -2.67
CA ARG A 44 -11.89 -1.44 -3.45
C ARG A 44 -13.35 -1.67 -3.81
N LYS A 45 -14.26 -1.34 -2.91
CA LYS A 45 -15.70 -1.59 -3.07
C LYS A 45 -16.27 -0.75 -4.21
N ASP A 46 -15.88 0.51 -4.31
CA ASP A 46 -16.31 1.43 -5.36
C ASP A 46 -15.74 1.01 -6.72
N ILE A 47 -14.48 0.56 -6.77
CA ILE A 47 -13.88 0.02 -7.99
C ILE A 47 -14.70 -1.17 -8.52
N ILE A 48 -15.01 -2.14 -7.65
CA ILE A 48 -15.83 -3.30 -8.03
C ILE A 48 -17.24 -2.87 -8.44
N HIS A 49 -17.87 -1.99 -7.66
CA HIS A 49 -19.23 -1.53 -7.94
C HIS A 49 -19.31 -0.89 -9.33
N ASN A 50 -18.42 0.06 -9.63
CA ASN A 50 -18.37 0.74 -10.92
C ASN A 50 -18.10 -0.24 -12.06
N GLN A 51 -17.19 -1.19 -11.87
CA GLN A 51 -16.89 -2.19 -12.88
C GLN A 51 -18.09 -3.11 -13.17
N LYS A 52 -18.80 -3.56 -12.12
CA LYS A 52 -20.04 -4.35 -12.29
C LYS A 52 -21.11 -3.59 -13.09
N GLN A 53 -21.26 -2.28 -12.85
CA GLN A 53 -22.22 -1.44 -13.59
C GLN A 53 -21.85 -1.32 -15.08
N VAL A 54 -20.56 -1.13 -15.39
CA VAL A 54 -20.08 -1.09 -16.79
C VAL A 54 -20.30 -2.44 -17.48
N ASP A 55 -20.04 -3.54 -16.78
CA ASP A 55 -20.20 -4.88 -17.34
C ASP A 55 -21.68 -5.23 -17.58
N LEU A 56 -22.60 -4.84 -16.68
CA LEU A 56 -24.04 -5.02 -16.89
C LEU A 56 -24.58 -4.25 -18.09
N SER A 57 -23.93 -3.15 -18.47
CA SER A 57 -24.31 -2.31 -19.60
C SER A 57 -23.65 -2.70 -20.93
N THR A 58 -22.74 -3.69 -20.95
CA THR A 58 -22.14 -4.23 -22.19
C THR A 58 -22.52 -5.69 -22.45
N PRO A 59 -23.52 -5.98 -23.32
CA PRO A 59 -23.84 -7.35 -23.69
C PRO A 59 -22.68 -7.99 -24.47
N ASN A 60 -22.43 -9.29 -24.23
CA ASN A 60 -21.46 -10.17 -24.93
C ASN A 60 -19.97 -10.14 -24.54
N LYS A 61 -19.55 -9.61 -23.40
CA LYS A 61 -18.18 -9.92 -22.90
C LYS A 61 -18.15 -11.28 -22.21
N ASN A 62 -17.18 -12.10 -22.59
CA ASN A 62 -16.95 -13.41 -21.98
C ASN A 62 -16.32 -13.24 -20.58
N LEU A 63 -17.16 -12.85 -19.62
CA LEU A 63 -16.81 -12.38 -18.27
C LEU A 63 -16.05 -13.41 -17.41
N ALA A 64 -16.02 -14.69 -17.82
CA ALA A 64 -15.39 -15.77 -17.05
C ALA A 64 -13.87 -15.65 -16.95
N ASN A 65 -13.22 -14.94 -17.88
CA ASN A 65 -11.76 -14.89 -17.99
C ASN A 65 -11.17 -13.47 -17.83
N THR A 66 -11.97 -12.46 -17.51
CA THR A 66 -11.50 -11.07 -17.46
C THR A 66 -10.77 -10.80 -16.13
N LYS A 67 -9.44 -10.81 -16.17
CA LYS A 67 -8.60 -10.23 -15.12
C LYS A 67 -8.51 -8.73 -15.38
N ASN A 68 -8.94 -7.92 -14.42
CA ASN A 68 -8.80 -6.47 -14.51
C ASN A 68 -7.64 -6.01 -13.64
N VAL A 69 -6.88 -5.06 -14.17
CA VAL A 69 -5.83 -4.36 -13.42
C VAL A 69 -6.35 -2.96 -13.15
N HIS A 70 -6.53 -2.64 -11.88
CA HIS A 70 -6.96 -1.32 -11.44
C HIS A 70 -5.74 -0.56 -10.91
N PHE A 71 -5.68 0.73 -11.24
CA PHE A 71 -4.64 1.63 -10.79
C PHE A 71 -5.20 2.66 -9.83
N LEU A 72 -4.48 2.91 -8.75
CA LEU A 72 -4.82 3.97 -7.81
C LEU A 72 -3.56 4.60 -7.24
N GLU A 73 -3.73 5.76 -6.62
CA GLU A 73 -2.67 6.46 -5.93
C GLU A 73 -2.84 6.24 -4.43
N LEU A 74 -1.72 5.94 -3.77
CA LEU A 74 -1.63 5.85 -2.33
C LEU A 74 -0.64 6.90 -1.85
N ILE A 75 -1.11 7.77 -0.96
CA ILE A 75 -0.29 8.83 -0.36
C ILE A 75 -0.01 8.42 1.08
N ILE A 76 1.27 8.25 1.42
CA ILE A 76 1.72 8.04 2.80
C ILE A 76 2.11 9.40 3.38
N THR A 77 1.42 9.83 4.42
CA THR A 77 1.78 11.02 5.21
C THR A 77 2.43 10.55 6.50
N ASN A 78 3.75 10.67 6.55
CA ASN A 78 4.52 10.32 7.75
C ASN A 78 4.41 11.41 8.84
N SER A 79 4.90 11.11 10.05
CA SER A 79 4.90 12.08 11.17
C SER A 79 5.76 13.33 10.94
N LYS A 80 6.53 13.38 9.84
CA LYS A 80 7.29 14.55 9.39
C LYS A 80 6.52 15.41 8.39
N ASN A 81 5.25 15.09 8.10
CA ASN A 81 4.36 15.75 7.15
C ASN A 81 4.89 15.79 5.70
N TYR A 82 5.74 14.85 5.31
CA TYR A 82 6.16 14.70 3.92
C TYR A 82 5.32 13.62 3.23
N PRO A 83 4.51 13.97 2.20
CA PRO A 83 3.73 13.00 1.47
C PRO A 83 4.62 12.20 0.52
N ASN A 84 4.60 10.87 0.64
CA ASN A 84 5.19 9.96 -0.33
C ASN A 84 4.07 9.38 -1.20
N VAL A 85 4.16 9.56 -2.52
CA VAL A 85 3.14 9.11 -3.48
C VAL A 85 3.59 7.79 -4.11
N PHE A 86 2.72 6.78 -3.99
CA PHE A 86 2.90 5.46 -4.58
C PHE A 86 1.83 5.21 -5.63
N HIS A 87 2.23 4.54 -6.71
CA HIS A 87 1.32 4.06 -7.74
C HIS A 87 1.02 2.59 -7.49
N CYS A 88 -0.22 2.32 -7.15
CA CYS A 88 -0.69 0.99 -6.81
C CYS A 88 -1.34 0.32 -8.01
N SER A 89 -1.08 -0.97 -8.15
CA SER A 89 -1.84 -1.85 -9.01
C SER A 89 -2.53 -2.92 -8.18
N TRP A 90 -3.75 -3.27 -8.58
CA TRP A 90 -4.52 -4.37 -8.00
C TRP A 90 -5.10 -5.20 -9.11
N ARG A 91 -4.80 -6.50 -9.09
CA ARG A 91 -5.32 -7.45 -10.07
C ARG A 91 -6.46 -8.23 -9.44
N HIS A 92 -7.61 -8.27 -10.09
CA HIS A 92 -8.78 -8.99 -9.57
C HIS A 92 -9.60 -9.63 -10.71
N ARG A 93 -10.25 -10.75 -10.38
CA ARG A 93 -11.20 -11.45 -11.27
C ARG A 93 -12.62 -11.15 -10.82
N ILE A 94 -13.39 -10.48 -11.67
CA ILE A 94 -14.72 -9.91 -11.33
C ILE A 94 -15.74 -10.96 -10.85
N LYS A 95 -15.67 -12.20 -11.36
CA LYS A 95 -16.65 -13.25 -11.03
C LYS A 95 -16.37 -14.00 -9.74
N GLU A 96 -15.16 -13.92 -9.20
CA GLU A 96 -14.85 -14.55 -7.92
C GLU A 96 -15.08 -13.49 -6.84
N ASP A 97 -15.97 -13.74 -5.87
CA ASP A 97 -16.21 -12.85 -4.72
C ASP A 97 -15.02 -12.90 -3.74
N LYS A 98 -13.89 -12.46 -4.27
CA LYS A 98 -12.52 -12.56 -3.74
C LYS A 98 -11.89 -11.19 -3.72
N ILE A 99 -12.69 -10.18 -3.35
CA ILE A 99 -12.22 -8.81 -3.13
C ILE A 99 -11.13 -8.77 -2.04
N SER A 100 -11.16 -9.75 -1.14
CA SER A 100 -10.21 -9.96 -0.04
C SER A 100 -8.86 -10.53 -0.47
N ASP A 101 -8.76 -11.17 -1.63
CA ASP A 101 -7.71 -12.18 -1.86
C ASP A 101 -6.40 -11.59 -2.37
N ASN A 102 -6.42 -10.35 -2.88
CA ASN A 102 -5.25 -9.70 -3.45
C ASN A 102 -4.96 -8.36 -2.79
N ASN A 103 -3.68 -8.13 -2.51
CA ASN A 103 -3.17 -6.88 -1.96
C ASN A 103 -3.15 -5.76 -3.01
N TYR A 104 -3.21 -4.51 -2.54
CA TYR A 104 -2.69 -3.39 -3.31
C TYR A 104 -1.18 -3.49 -3.31
N GLU A 105 -0.57 -3.58 -4.48
CA GLU A 105 0.89 -3.57 -4.64
C GLU A 105 1.31 -2.23 -5.23
N CYS A 106 2.06 -1.45 -4.47
CA CYS A 106 2.34 -0.05 -4.75
C CYS A 106 3.84 0.23 -4.84
N ILE A 107 4.25 0.94 -5.90
CA ILE A 107 5.65 1.24 -6.17
C ILE A 107 5.85 2.77 -6.16
N GLU A 108 6.92 3.25 -5.53
CA GLU A 108 7.28 4.67 -5.52
C GLU A 108 7.78 5.11 -6.92
N GLN A 109 7.37 6.29 -7.38
CA GLN A 109 7.55 6.70 -8.79
C GLN A 109 8.95 7.23 -9.17
N LYS A 110 10.00 7.05 -8.36
CA LYS A 110 11.30 7.71 -8.57
C LYS A 110 12.50 6.82 -8.26
N ASP A 111 12.92 5.96 -9.20
CA ASP A 111 14.15 5.14 -9.21
C ASP A 111 14.44 4.27 -7.96
N LYS A 112 13.59 4.37 -6.95
CA LYS A 112 13.65 3.67 -5.68
C LYS A 112 12.73 2.47 -5.78
N LYS A 113 13.25 1.32 -5.37
CA LYS A 113 12.52 0.05 -5.36
C LYS A 113 11.67 -0.09 -4.09
N ASP A 114 11.09 1.02 -3.64
CA ASP A 114 10.26 1.07 -2.46
C ASP A 114 8.91 0.44 -2.79
N LEU A 115 8.56 -0.62 -2.07
CA LEU A 115 7.35 -1.40 -2.26
C LEU A 115 6.46 -1.23 -1.03
N PHE A 116 5.24 -0.76 -1.24
CA PHE A 116 4.20 -0.74 -0.23
C PHE A 116 3.09 -1.71 -0.65
N SER A 117 2.77 -2.66 0.21
CA SER A 117 1.68 -3.60 0.00
C SER A 117 0.64 -3.42 1.10
N LEU A 118 -0.64 -3.45 0.75
CA LEU A 118 -1.76 -3.33 1.69
C LEU A 118 -2.82 -4.38 1.38
N ASP A 119 -3.15 -5.25 2.33
CA ASP A 119 -4.17 -6.27 2.15
C ASP A 119 -5.60 -5.73 2.41
N TYR A 120 -6.61 -6.59 2.32
CA TYR A 120 -8.01 -6.19 2.55
C TYR A 120 -8.34 -5.87 4.02
N ASN A 121 -7.64 -6.53 4.94
CA ASN A 121 -7.83 -6.39 6.38
C ASN A 121 -7.09 -5.17 6.93
N GLY A 122 -6.29 -4.51 6.09
CA GLY A 122 -5.48 -3.36 6.47
C GLY A 122 -4.07 -3.74 6.92
N ASN A 123 -3.64 -5.01 6.81
CA ASN A 123 -2.25 -5.35 7.06
C ASN A 123 -1.39 -4.77 5.94
N PHE A 124 -0.30 -4.09 6.32
CA PHE A 124 0.64 -3.53 5.37
C PHE A 124 2.03 -4.14 5.49
N SER A 125 2.76 -4.09 4.39
CA SER A 125 4.22 -4.25 4.38
C SER A 125 4.85 -3.12 3.57
N TYR A 126 5.87 -2.48 4.12
CA TYR A 126 6.65 -1.48 3.40
C TYR A 126 8.11 -1.91 3.37
N SER A 127 8.65 -2.08 2.17
CA SER A 127 10.03 -2.52 1.93
C SER A 127 10.81 -1.44 1.22
N SER A 128 11.95 -1.04 1.78
CA SER A 128 12.82 -0.01 1.21
C SER A 128 14.29 -0.28 1.54
N THR A 129 15.19 0.23 0.70
CA THR A 129 16.61 0.32 1.02
C THR A 129 16.84 1.60 1.80
N PHE A 130 16.56 1.59 3.11
CA PHE A 130 16.72 2.78 3.96
C PHE A 130 18.16 3.32 3.88
N LYS A 131 18.37 4.48 3.24
CA LYS A 131 19.67 5.17 3.25
C LYS A 131 19.84 5.86 4.60
N MET A 132 20.60 5.26 5.50
CA MET A 132 21.03 5.97 6.72
C MET A 132 22.15 6.95 6.40
N VAL A 133 22.10 8.13 7.02
CA VAL A 133 22.91 9.32 6.70
C VAL A 133 24.44 9.10 6.87
N LYS A 134 24.91 8.00 7.48
CA LYS A 134 26.34 7.88 7.86
C LYS A 134 27.02 6.50 7.76
N LYS A 135 26.38 5.44 7.26
CA LYS A 135 27.08 4.13 7.12
C LYS A 135 26.88 3.59 5.71
N ASN A 136 27.94 3.03 5.13
CA ASN A 136 27.95 2.29 3.86
C ASN A 136 26.85 1.22 3.86
N SER A 137 25.63 1.63 3.51
CA SER A 137 24.49 0.74 3.43
C SER A 137 24.61 0.01 2.11
N ARG A 138 25.08 -1.24 2.15
CA ARG A 138 24.76 -2.20 1.09
C ARG A 138 23.25 -2.08 0.80
N ASN A 139 22.86 -2.23 -0.46
CA ASN A 139 21.47 -2.21 -0.98
C ASN A 139 20.60 -3.33 -0.35
N THR A 140 20.49 -3.34 0.97
CA THR A 140 19.78 -4.33 1.76
C THR A 140 18.35 -3.83 1.86
N LEU A 141 17.42 -4.66 1.39
CA LEU A 141 16.00 -4.38 1.56
C LEU A 141 15.63 -4.66 3.01
N HIS A 142 14.94 -3.70 3.60
CA HIS A 142 14.42 -3.77 4.94
C HIS A 142 12.90 -3.62 4.86
N SER A 143 12.18 -4.40 5.65
CA SER A 143 10.71 -4.42 5.60
C SER A 143 10.13 -4.11 6.96
N ILE A 144 9.16 -3.21 7.01
CA ILE A 144 8.29 -2.99 8.17
C ILE A 144 6.91 -3.53 7.86
N PHE A 145 6.22 -4.00 8.88
CA PHE A 145 4.88 -4.57 8.79
C PHE A 145 4.01 -4.04 9.92
N GLY A 146 2.73 -3.89 9.64
CA GLY A 146 1.78 -3.46 10.64
C GLY A 146 0.37 -3.46 10.11
N GLU A 147 -0.47 -2.65 10.74
CA GLU A 147 -1.90 -2.58 10.45
C GLU A 147 -2.35 -1.15 10.26
N CYS A 148 -3.23 -0.96 9.28
CA CYS A 148 -3.95 0.27 8.99
C CYS A 148 -5.42 0.09 9.34
N LYS A 149 -5.99 1.04 10.08
CA LYS A 149 -7.40 1.08 10.45
C LYS A 149 -8.06 2.29 9.83
N LYS A 150 -9.25 2.11 9.27
CA LYS A 150 -10.02 3.21 8.69
C LYS A 150 -10.29 4.26 9.75
N ILE A 151 -10.05 5.52 9.41
CA ILE A 151 -10.46 6.64 10.25
C ILE A 151 -11.98 6.74 10.11
N LYS A 152 -12.72 6.40 11.16
CA LYS A 152 -14.15 6.68 11.21
C LYS A 152 -14.31 8.20 11.32
N MET A 153 -14.84 8.82 10.28
CA MET A 153 -15.36 10.19 10.36
C MET A 153 -16.70 10.19 11.09
#